data_AF-A0A0C1IHX0-F1
#
_entry.id   AF-A0A0C1IHX0-F1
#
_cell.length_a   1.000
_cell.length_b   1.000
_cell.length_c   1.000
_cell.angle_alpha   90.00
_cell.angle_beta   90.00
_cell.angle_gamma   90.00
#
_symmetry.space_group_name_H-M   'P 1'
#
loop_
_entity.id
_entity.type
_entity.pdbx_description
1 polymer ?
#
loop_
_entity_poly.entity_id
_entity_poly.type
_entity_poly.pdbx_seq_one_letter_code
_entity_poly.pdbx_strand_id
1 'polypeptide(L)' 'DLREFLYFSFITLTTTGYGDITPVHPIARSLANLDALIGQLYPAILIARLLSMEFESSSWKRENK' A
#
# COMPACT_ATOMS: atom_id res chain seq x y z
N ASP A 1 -21.84 7.50 8.26
CA ASP A 1 -21.45 6.39 9.15
C ASP A 1 -20.54 5.36 8.45
N LEU A 2 -20.97 4.14 8.08
CA LEU A 2 -20.03 3.13 7.54
C LEU A 2 -19.34 3.53 6.22
N ARG A 3 -20.09 4.17 5.32
CA ARG A 3 -19.57 4.60 4.01
C ARG A 3 -18.48 5.67 4.13
N GLU A 4 -18.61 6.56 5.11
CA GLU A 4 -17.62 7.61 5.38
C GLU A 4 -16.33 7.03 5.97
N PHE A 5 -16.43 6.02 6.84
CA PHE A 5 -15.25 5.31 7.34
C PHE A 5 -14.53 4.52 6.23
N LEU A 6 -15.28 3.86 5.34
CA LEU A 6 -14.70 3.19 4.17
C LEU A 6 -14.05 4.18 3.22
N TYR A 7 -14.69 5.30 2.95
CA TYR A 7 -14.12 6.38 2.15
C TYR A 7 -12.81 6.91 2.78
N PHE A 8 -12.82 7.22 4.08
CA PHE A 8 -11.64 7.67 4.81
C PHE A 8 -10.48 6.65 4.74
N SER A 9 -10.77 5.36 4.94
CA SER A 9 -9.75 4.30 4.81
C SER A 9 -9.22 4.21 3.39
N PHE A 10 -10.08 4.27 2.37
CA PHE A 10 -9.67 4.18 0.96
C PHE A 10 -8.77 5.35 0.55
N ILE A 11 -9.12 6.59 0.92
CA ILE A 11 -8.29 7.77 0.60
C ILE A 11 -6.98 7.79 1.41
N THR A 12 -6.96 7.19 2.60
CA THR A 12 -5.75 7.08 3.43
C THR A 12 -4.82 6.00 2.88
N LEU A 13 -5.37 4.83 2.53
CA LEU A 13 -4.66 3.70 1.93
C LEU A 13 -4.04 4.08 0.58
N THR A 14 -4.73 4.90 -0.22
CA THR A 14 -4.21 5.40 -1.50
C THR A 14 -3.31 6.63 -1.36
N THR A 15 -3.09 7.13 -0.15
CA THR A 15 -2.33 8.36 0.15
C THR A 15 -2.92 9.65 -0.45
N THR A 16 -4.19 9.63 -0.85
CA THR A 16 -4.90 10.79 -1.42
C THR A 16 -5.16 11.87 -0.36
N GLY A 17 -5.73 11.48 0.79
CA GLY A 17 -5.92 12.35 1.96
C GLY A 17 -6.55 13.72 1.69
N TYR A 18 -7.79 13.78 1.17
CA TYR A 18 -8.49 15.05 0.88
C TYR A 18 -8.65 15.99 2.09
N GLY A 19 -8.61 15.46 3.32
CA GLY A 19 -8.65 16.24 4.56
C GLY A 19 -10.05 16.66 5.00
N ASP A 20 -11.09 16.16 4.34
CA ASP A 20 -12.49 16.32 4.70
C ASP A 20 -12.88 15.54 5.96
N ILE A 21 -12.28 14.37 6.17
CA ILE A 21 -12.42 13.56 7.38
C ILE A 21 -11.05 13.42 8.05
N THR A 22 -10.96 13.75 9.34
CA THR A 22 -9.69 13.67 10.10
C THR A 22 -9.84 12.88 11.41
N PRO A 23 -8.85 12.03 11.76
CA PRO A 23 -8.87 11.30 13.02
C PRO A 23 -8.55 12.25 14.19
N VAL A 24 -9.57 12.52 15.01
CA VAL A 24 -9.43 13.38 16.20
C VAL A 24 -8.81 12.61 17.37
N HIS A 25 -9.18 11.34 17.55
CA HIS A 25 -8.70 10.53 18.67
C HIS A 25 -7.26 10.01 18.44
N PRO A 26 -6.38 9.98 19.47
CA PRO A 26 -5.00 9.50 19.33
C PRO A 26 -4.89 8.09 18.73
N ILE A 27 -5.77 7.17 19.15
CA ILE A 27 -5.80 5.80 18.61
C ILE A 27 -6.18 5.80 17.12
N ALA A 28 -7.14 6.64 16.71
CA ALA A 28 -7.55 6.74 15.32
C ALA A 28 -6.42 7.31 14.44
N ARG A 29 -5.60 8.23 14.97
CA ARG A 29 -4.41 8.74 14.26
C ARG A 29 -3.38 7.63 14.04
N SER A 30 -3.09 6.84 15.07
CA SER A 30 -2.17 5.71 14.93
C SER A 30 -2.67 4.69 13.91
N LEU A 31 -3.97 4.39 13.91
CA LEU A 31 -4.57 3.49 12.90
C LEU A 31 -4.47 4.08 11.48
N ALA A 32 -4.79 5.36 11.28
CA ALA A 32 -4.66 6.01 9.98
C ALA A 32 -3.21 5.99 9.46
N ASN A 33 -2.23 6.19 10.35
CA ASN A 33 -0.81 6.09 9.99
C ASN A 33 -0.43 4.66 9.57
N LEU A 34 -0.94 3.63 10.27
CA LEU A 34 -0.71 2.24 9.88
C LEU A 34 -1.36 1.92 8.53
N ASP A 35 -2.58 2.41 8.29
CA ASP A 35 -3.30 2.20 7.02
C ASP A 35 -2.52 2.83 5.85
N ALA A 36 -1.98 4.04 6.05
CA ALA A 36 -1.13 4.70 5.06
C ALA A 36 0.18 3.93 4.79
N LEU A 37 0.82 3.36 5.84
CA LEU A 37 2.01 2.54 5.68
C LEU A 37 1.73 1.26 4.88
N ILE A 38 0.62 0.58 5.17
CA ILE A 38 0.20 -0.62 4.43
C ILE A 38 -0.04 -0.27 2.95
N GLY A 39 -0.70 0.86 2.69
CA GLY A 39 -0.97 1.37 1.35
C GLY A 39 0.29 1.53 0.49
N GLN A 40 1.40 1.94 1.10
CA GLN A 40 2.68 2.10 0.41
C GLN A 40 3.50 0.80 0.33
N LEU A 41 3.49 -0.02 1.38
CA LEU A 41 4.27 -1.26 1.44
C LEU A 41 3.72 -2.32 0.49
N TYR A 42 2.40 -2.38 0.30
CA TYR A 42 1.77 -3.34 -0.59
C TYR A 42 2.30 -3.27 -2.04
N PRO A 43 2.23 -2.11 -2.76
CA PRO A 43 2.76 -2.02 -4.12
C PRO A 43 4.27 -2.23 -4.17
N ALA A 44 5.03 -1.77 -3.17
CA ALA A 44 6.48 -1.96 -3.12
C ALA A 44 6.86 -3.46 -3.06
N ILE A 45 6.23 -4.22 -2.16
CA ILE A 45 6.48 -5.67 -2.01
C ILE A 45 5.99 -6.42 -3.25
N LEU A 46 4.84 -6.02 -3.80
CA LEU A 46 4.30 -6.64 -5.01
C LEU A 46 5.26 -6.50 -6.19
N ILE A 47 5.78 -5.28 -6.43
CA ILE A 47 6.77 -5.02 -7.48
C ILE A 47 8.05 -5.80 -7.21
N ALA A 48 8.56 -5.80 -5.98
CA ALA A 48 9.77 -6.55 -5.63
C ALA A 48 9.63 -8.05 -5.92
N ARG A 49 8.47 -8.65 -5.61
CA ARG A 49 8.19 -10.06 -5.94
C ARG A 49 8.12 -10.30 -7.44
N LEU A 50 7.42 -9.44 -8.19
CA LEU A 50 7.32 -9.56 -9.64
C LEU A 50 8.71 -9.48 -10.29
N LEU A 51 9.54 -8.53 -9.83
CA LEU A 51 10.92 -8.41 -10.29
C LEU A 51 11.74 -9.66 -9.94
N SER A 52 11.64 -10.18 -8.72
CA SER A 52 12.36 -11.41 -8.33
C SER A 52 12.06 -12.58 -9.27
N MET A 53 10.78 -12.76 -9.62
CA MET A 53 10.34 -13.81 -10.55
C MET A 53 10.86 -13.58 -11.98
N GLU A 54 10.84 -12.33 -12.44
CA GLU A 54 11.37 -11.97 -13.77
C GLU A 54 12.90 -12.14 -13.84
N PHE A 55 13.63 -11.75 -12.79
CA PHE A 55 15.08 -11.93 -12.71
C PHE A 55 15.48 -13.41 -12.73
N GLU A 56 14.74 -14.29 -12.05
CA GLU A 56 14.96 -15.74 -12.11
C GLU A 56 14.75 -16.29 -13.53
N SER A 57 13.64 -15.90 -14.19
CA SER A 57 13.34 -16.30 -15.58
C SER A 57 14.41 -15.82 -16.58
N SER A 58 14.81 -14.56 -16.44
CA SER A 58 15.84 -13.94 -17.26
C SER A 58 17.24 -14.52 -17.00
N SER A 59 17.55 -14.96 -15.77
CA SER A 59 18.83 -15.61 -15.45
C SER A 59 18.97 -16.97 -16.15
N TRP A 60 17.92 -17.80 -16.10
CA TRP A 60 17.92 -19.11 -16.79
C TRP A 60 18.12 -18.97 -18.30
N LYS A 61 17.52 -17.95 -18.92
CA LYS A 61 17.67 -17.68 -20.37
C LYS A 61 19.07 -17.23 -20.78
N ARG A 62 19.86 -16.67 -19.84
CA ARG A 62 21.25 -16.25 -20.08
C ARG A 62 22.26 -17.38 -19.88
N GLU A 63 21.98 -18.34 -19.01
CA GLU A 63 22.84 -19.51 -18.76
C GLU A 63 22.75 -20.56 -19.88
N ASN A 64 21.56 -20.72 -20.48
CA ASN A 64 21.32 -21.69 -21.57
C ASN A 64 21.57 -21.15 -22.99
N LYS A 65 22.33 -20.07 -23.13
CA LYS A 65 22.66 -19.45 -24.43
C LYS A 65 24.18 -19.42 -24.62
#